data_AF-A0A0W8DLU4-F1
#
_entry.id   AF-A0A0W8DLU4-F1
#
_cell.length_a   1.000
_cell.length_b   1.000
_cell.length_c   1.000
_cell.angle_alpha   90.00
_cell.angle_beta   90.00
_cell.angle_gamma   90.00
#
_symmetry.space_group_name_H-M   'P 1'
#
loop_
_entity.id
_entity.type
_entity.pdbx_description
1 polymer ?
#
loop_
_entity_poly.entity_id
_entity_poly.type
_entity_poly.pdbx_seq_one_letter_code
_entity_poly.pdbx_strand_id
1 'polypeptide(L)'
;MSASVGYRRRDANASDAIAAIMHPDEGFREKQQRRGVRPKDFERENKLRVKKLQQENRERRRREEAQQQQDFKLTRFKSTKKESVDFVNANAWEVIKKAPPVHIEEQAPRPVNPNYGRIPRYLLERKEQWAQEEEERRKNAPDPDCPPGMVLLDEGERVRTLNVLRKSLTEAQLRMNSLPLRIETFNQIRRKNELETKLQEIEDAIKVFDRAKVYVAAPLSSDPEKNRERTASTAA
;
A
#
# COMPACT_ATOMS: atom_id res chain seq x y z
N MET A 1 5.96 20.01 -32.48
CA MET A 1 4.58 19.50 -32.34
C MET A 1 4.50 18.74 -31.02
N SER A 2 3.77 19.30 -30.07
CA SER A 2 3.67 18.89 -28.67
C SER A 2 2.75 17.69 -28.49
N ALA A 3 3.25 16.58 -27.96
CA ALA A 3 2.41 15.45 -27.54
C ALA A 3 1.96 15.65 -26.09
N SER A 4 0.67 15.86 -25.91
CA SER A 4 -0.03 16.08 -24.64
C SER A 4 0.03 14.86 -23.71
N VAL A 5 0.43 15.10 -22.46
CA VAL A 5 0.37 14.14 -21.34
C VAL A 5 -1.09 13.81 -21.03
N GLY A 6 -1.49 12.55 -21.24
CA GLY A 6 -2.82 12.05 -20.88
C GLY A 6 -2.94 11.82 -19.38
N TYR A 7 -3.67 12.68 -18.67
CA TYR A 7 -4.09 12.41 -17.30
C TYR A 7 -5.08 11.24 -17.27
N ARG A 8 -4.71 10.13 -16.62
CA ARG A 8 -5.66 9.08 -16.26
C ARG A 8 -6.60 9.62 -15.17
N ARG A 9 -7.84 9.98 -15.56
CA ARG A 9 -8.90 10.30 -14.61
C ARG A 9 -9.14 9.09 -13.70
N ARG A 10 -8.95 9.29 -12.39
CA ARG A 10 -9.41 8.34 -11.36
C ARG A 10 -10.88 8.63 -11.11
N ASP A 11 -11.74 8.16 -12.00
CA ASP A 11 -13.17 8.13 -11.73
C ASP A 11 -13.45 6.81 -10.99
N ALA A 12 -13.09 6.76 -9.70
CA ALA A 12 -13.61 5.75 -8.79
C ALA A 12 -15.06 6.11 -8.51
N ASN A 13 -15.95 5.64 -9.40
CA ASN A 13 -17.38 5.82 -9.34
C ASN A 13 -17.95 5.20 -8.05
N ALA A 14 -18.18 6.03 -7.03
CA ALA A 14 -18.97 5.70 -5.84
C ALA A 14 -20.44 5.33 -6.17
N SER A 15 -20.86 5.49 -7.42
CA SER A 15 -22.19 5.12 -7.93
C SER A 15 -22.37 3.64 -8.26
N ASP A 16 -21.29 2.90 -8.56
CA ASP A 16 -21.40 1.47 -8.94
C ASP A 16 -21.77 0.57 -7.75
N ALA A 17 -21.37 0.94 -6.54
CA ALA A 17 -21.67 0.17 -5.32
C ALA A 17 -23.17 0.25 -4.94
N ILE A 18 -23.78 1.43 -5.07
CA ILE A 18 -25.22 1.62 -4.79
C ILE A 18 -26.06 0.99 -5.91
N ALA A 19 -25.62 1.09 -7.17
CA ALA A 19 -26.31 0.47 -8.31
C ALA A 19 -26.33 -1.07 -8.22
N ALA A 20 -25.26 -1.68 -7.71
CA ALA A 20 -25.19 -3.13 -7.50
C ALA A 20 -26.19 -3.65 -6.43
N ILE A 21 -26.52 -2.83 -5.43
CA ILE A 21 -27.50 -3.17 -4.38
C ILE A 21 -28.93 -3.11 -4.93
N MET A 22 -29.21 -2.16 -5.83
CA MET A 22 -30.54 -1.98 -6.41
C MET A 22 -30.86 -3.00 -7.50
N HIS A 23 -29.84 -3.58 -8.16
CA HIS A 23 -30.00 -4.53 -9.28
C HIS A 23 -29.10 -5.77 -9.09
N PRO A 24 -29.48 -6.71 -8.20
CA PRO A 24 -28.59 -7.76 -7.72
C PRO A 24 -28.22 -8.85 -8.75
N ASP A 25 -28.93 -8.96 -9.88
CA ASP A 25 -28.74 -10.04 -10.87
C ASP A 25 -28.11 -9.61 -12.20
N GLU A 26 -27.52 -8.41 -12.28
CA GLU A 26 -26.97 -7.91 -13.55
C GLU A 26 -25.67 -8.60 -13.97
N GLY A 27 -25.79 -9.62 -14.82
CA GLY A 27 -24.66 -10.24 -15.50
C GLY A 27 -23.90 -9.24 -16.38
N PHE A 28 -22.58 -9.43 -16.52
CA PHE A 28 -21.71 -8.55 -17.33
C PHE A 28 -22.21 -8.33 -18.77
N ARG A 29 -22.84 -9.36 -19.35
CA ARG A 29 -23.43 -9.34 -20.70
C ARG A 29 -24.63 -8.42 -20.80
N GLU A 30 -25.43 -8.33 -19.75
CA GLU A 30 -26.61 -7.45 -19.66
C GLU A 30 -26.19 -5.99 -19.48
N LYS A 31 -25.13 -5.73 -18.71
CA LYS A 31 -24.51 -4.40 -18.58
C LYS A 31 -23.99 -3.86 -19.92
N GLN A 32 -23.41 -4.72 -20.76
CA GLN A 32 -22.99 -4.32 -22.11
C GLN A 32 -24.18 -3.96 -23.00
N GLN A 33 -25.29 -4.71 -22.92
CA GLN A 33 -26.49 -4.47 -23.71
C GLN A 33 -27.20 -3.15 -23.35
N ARG A 34 -27.34 -2.82 -22.04
CA ARG A 34 -27.87 -1.51 -21.62
C ARG A 34 -26.98 -0.34 -22.04
N ARG A 35 -25.66 -0.54 -22.09
CA ARG A 35 -24.71 0.43 -22.65
C ARG A 35 -24.74 0.50 -24.19
N GLY A 36 -25.66 -0.22 -24.85
CA GLY A 36 -25.83 -0.24 -26.31
C GLY A 36 -24.76 -1.05 -27.05
N VAL A 37 -23.86 -1.72 -26.33
CA VAL A 37 -22.79 -2.53 -26.92
C VAL A 37 -23.35 -3.92 -27.21
N ARG A 38 -23.54 -4.25 -28.48
CA ARG A 38 -23.95 -5.60 -28.89
C ARG A 38 -22.76 -6.56 -28.72
N PRO A 39 -22.89 -7.63 -27.90
CA PRO A 39 -21.81 -8.60 -27.73
C PRO A 39 -21.39 -9.19 -29.08
N LYS A 40 -20.07 -9.25 -29.32
CA LYS A 40 -19.50 -9.75 -30.56
C LYS A 40 -19.84 -11.24 -30.75
N ASP A 41 -20.45 -11.58 -31.87
CA ASP A 41 -20.78 -12.96 -32.23
C ASP A 41 -19.58 -13.65 -32.88
N PHE A 42 -18.78 -14.30 -32.04
CA PHE A 42 -17.58 -15.02 -32.46
C PHE A 42 -17.90 -16.22 -33.34
N GLU A 43 -19.07 -16.86 -33.20
CA GLU A 43 -19.44 -18.00 -34.04
C GLU A 43 -19.66 -17.58 -35.48
N ARG A 44 -20.32 -16.43 -35.68
CA ARG A 44 -20.53 -15.87 -37.02
C ARG A 44 -19.21 -15.45 -37.67
N GLU A 45 -18.32 -14.80 -36.92
CA GLU A 45 -17.00 -14.39 -37.41
C GLU A 45 -16.12 -15.60 -37.74
N ASN A 46 -16.13 -16.64 -36.90
CA ASN A 46 -15.40 -17.87 -37.13
C ASN A 46 -15.91 -18.63 -38.37
N LYS A 47 -17.24 -18.73 -38.54
CA LYS A 47 -17.84 -19.34 -39.75
C LYS A 47 -17.44 -18.59 -41.02
N LEU A 48 -17.43 -17.26 -41.00
CA LEU A 48 -16.99 -16.44 -42.14
C LEU A 48 -15.50 -16.61 -42.41
N ARG A 49 -14.66 -16.64 -41.37
CA ARG A 49 -13.21 -16.85 -41.48
C ARG A 49 -12.89 -18.21 -42.08
N VAL A 50 -13.54 -19.27 -41.61
CA VAL A 50 -13.38 -20.63 -42.13
C VAL A 50 -13.84 -20.71 -43.59
N LYS A 51 -14.99 -20.09 -43.93
CA LYS A 51 -15.49 -20.07 -45.31
C LYS A 51 -14.51 -19.36 -46.26
N LYS A 52 -13.95 -18.23 -45.84
CA LYS A 52 -12.95 -17.48 -46.62
C LYS A 52 -11.68 -18.29 -46.83
N LEU A 53 -11.17 -18.93 -45.78
CA LEU A 53 -9.98 -19.78 -45.84
C LEU A 53 -10.18 -21.00 -46.75
N GLN A 54 -11.35 -21.64 -46.67
CA GLN A 54 -11.69 -22.75 -47.56
C GLN A 54 -11.82 -22.32 -49.02
N GLN A 55 -12.34 -21.12 -49.28
CA GLN A 55 -12.41 -20.56 -50.63
C GLN A 55 -11.00 -20.28 -51.17
N GLU A 56 -10.14 -19.65 -50.38
CA GLU A 56 -8.75 -19.36 -50.74
C GLU A 56 -7.96 -20.64 -51.02
N ASN A 57 -8.14 -21.69 -50.20
CA ASN A 57 -7.52 -22.99 -50.45
C ASN A 57 -8.04 -23.67 -51.72
N ARG A 58 -9.34 -23.57 -52.03
CA ARG A 58 -9.89 -24.10 -53.29
C ARG A 58 -9.36 -23.34 -54.50
N GLU A 59 -9.27 -22.02 -54.41
CA GLU A 59 -8.71 -21.18 -55.48
C GLU A 59 -7.22 -21.46 -55.67
N ARG A 60 -6.47 -21.63 -54.58
CA ARG A 60 -5.06 -22.03 -54.62
C ARG A 60 -4.87 -23.37 -55.31
N ARG A 61 -5.64 -24.40 -54.93
CA ARG A 61 -5.61 -25.71 -55.60
C ARG A 61 -5.97 -25.61 -57.08
N ARG A 62 -7.01 -24.82 -57.42
CA ARG A 62 -7.40 -24.59 -58.82
C ARG A 62 -6.30 -23.87 -59.62
N ARG A 63 -5.58 -22.92 -59.01
CA ARG A 63 -4.42 -22.24 -59.64
C ARG A 63 -3.25 -23.18 -59.85
N GLU A 64 -2.93 -24.01 -58.85
CA GLU A 64 -1.89 -25.03 -58.93
C GLU A 64 -2.23 -26.09 -60.02
N GLU A 65 -3.49 -26.53 -60.08
CA GLU A 65 -4.00 -27.42 -61.14
C GLU A 65 -3.96 -26.76 -62.53
N ALA A 66 -4.33 -25.47 -62.63
CA ALA A 66 -4.24 -24.74 -63.90
C ALA A 66 -2.79 -24.51 -64.36
N GLN A 67 -1.85 -24.30 -63.42
CA GLN A 67 -0.42 -24.24 -63.71
C GLN A 67 0.10 -25.59 -64.20
N GLN A 68 -0.24 -26.69 -63.52
CA GLN A 68 0.08 -28.05 -64.01
C GLN A 68 -0.50 -28.31 -65.41
N GLN A 69 -1.70 -27.77 -65.70
CA GLN A 69 -2.31 -27.91 -67.02
C GLN A 69 -1.67 -27.03 -68.11
N GLN A 70 -0.97 -25.97 -67.74
CA GLN A 70 -0.21 -25.13 -68.66
C GLN A 70 1.17 -25.73 -68.94
N ASP A 71 1.82 -26.31 -67.92
CA ASP A 71 3.17 -26.89 -68.02
C ASP A 71 3.24 -28.12 -68.94
N PHE A 72 2.14 -28.84 -69.18
CA PHE A 72 2.13 -29.96 -70.14
C PHE A 72 2.08 -29.54 -71.62
N LYS A 73 1.82 -28.26 -71.94
CA LYS A 73 1.75 -27.78 -73.33
C LYS A 73 3.09 -27.20 -73.80
N LEU A 74 4.12 -28.05 -73.80
CA LEU A 74 5.39 -27.77 -74.48
C LEU A 74 5.19 -27.85 -76.00
N THR A 75 5.04 -26.70 -76.67
CA THR A 75 5.01 -26.60 -78.15
C THR A 75 6.41 -26.50 -78.78
N ARG A 76 7.45 -27.03 -78.13
CA ARG A 76 8.82 -26.87 -78.63
C ARG A 76 9.80 -27.97 -78.23
N PHE A 77 9.57 -29.22 -78.63
CA PHE A 77 10.69 -30.17 -78.75
C PHE A 77 10.53 -31.05 -80.00
N LYS A 78 11.20 -30.62 -81.07
CA LYS A 78 11.65 -31.50 -82.16
C LYS A 78 13.01 -32.07 -81.74
N SER A 79 13.21 -33.36 -82.02
CA SER A 79 14.37 -34.23 -81.74
C SER A 79 14.71 -34.48 -80.27
N THR A 80 14.42 -35.68 -79.79
CA THR A 80 14.82 -36.21 -78.47
C THR A 80 15.82 -37.34 -78.67
N LYS A 81 16.97 -37.29 -77.97
CA LYS A 81 17.64 -38.51 -77.52
C LYS A 81 17.01 -38.84 -76.17
N LYS A 82 16.20 -39.90 -76.10
CA LYS A 82 15.67 -40.40 -74.84
C LYS A 82 16.79 -41.19 -74.15
N GLU A 83 17.41 -40.60 -73.15
CA GLU A 83 18.22 -41.37 -72.22
C GLU A 83 17.25 -42.24 -71.39
N SER A 84 17.52 -43.56 -71.37
CA SER A 84 16.76 -44.53 -70.59
C SER A 84 17.08 -44.35 -69.11
N VAL A 85 16.32 -43.50 -68.44
CA VAL A 85 16.49 -43.27 -67.00
C VAL A 85 15.72 -44.36 -66.24
N ASP A 86 16.42 -45.15 -65.43
CA ASP A 86 15.82 -46.12 -64.51
C ASP A 86 15.21 -45.40 -63.30
N PHE A 87 13.94 -45.03 -63.43
CA PHE A 87 13.21 -44.29 -62.40
C PHE A 87 13.13 -45.04 -61.06
N VAL A 88 13.14 -46.37 -61.06
CA VAL A 88 13.11 -47.17 -59.81
C VAL A 88 14.40 -46.96 -59.02
N ASN A 89 15.55 -46.99 -59.69
CA ASN A 89 16.84 -46.84 -59.06
C ASN A 89 17.07 -45.38 -58.65
N ALA A 90 16.73 -44.42 -59.52
CA ALA A 90 16.80 -42.99 -59.22
C ALA A 90 15.95 -42.61 -57.99
N ASN A 91 14.72 -43.14 -57.89
CA ASN A 91 13.84 -42.90 -56.74
C ASN A 91 14.38 -43.55 -55.46
N ALA A 92 14.92 -44.77 -55.54
CA ALA A 92 15.53 -45.45 -54.39
C ALA A 92 16.71 -44.64 -53.83
N TRP A 93 17.60 -44.16 -54.69
CA TRP A 93 18.72 -43.30 -54.29
C TRP A 93 18.26 -41.95 -53.75
N GLU A 94 17.21 -41.35 -54.31
CA GLU A 94 16.64 -40.11 -53.77
C GLU A 94 16.10 -40.30 -52.35
N VAL A 95 15.41 -41.42 -52.08
CA VAL A 95 14.86 -41.71 -50.75
C VAL A 95 15.97 -41.99 -49.74
N ILE A 96 17.02 -42.72 -50.14
CA ILE A 96 18.18 -43.03 -49.28
C ILE A 96 19.00 -41.78 -48.96
N LYS A 97 19.19 -40.88 -49.94
CA LYS A 97 19.93 -39.62 -49.75
C LYS A 97 19.16 -38.59 -48.92
N LYS A 98 17.82 -38.65 -48.90
CA LYS A 98 17.00 -37.78 -48.07
C LYS A 98 17.12 -38.23 -46.62
N ALA A 99 17.79 -37.42 -45.80
CA ALA A 99 17.74 -37.62 -44.35
C ALA A 99 16.28 -37.57 -43.88
N PRO A 100 15.87 -38.42 -42.92
CA PRO A 100 14.54 -38.31 -42.32
C PRO A 100 14.36 -36.90 -41.76
N PRO A 101 13.16 -36.30 -41.84
CA PRO A 101 12.92 -35.01 -41.21
C PRO A 101 13.10 -35.19 -39.70
N VAL A 102 14.24 -34.76 -39.19
CA VAL A 102 14.54 -34.72 -37.77
C VAL A 102 13.75 -33.53 -37.20
N HIS A 103 12.50 -33.75 -36.79
CA HIS A 103 11.82 -32.82 -35.90
C HIS A 103 12.30 -33.08 -34.46
N ILE A 104 13.54 -32.64 -34.18
CA ILE A 104 13.94 -32.35 -32.82
C ILE A 104 13.52 -30.91 -32.58
N GLU A 105 12.37 -30.72 -31.93
CA GLU A 105 12.13 -29.47 -31.22
C GLU A 105 13.12 -29.41 -30.07
N GLU A 106 14.35 -28.95 -30.35
CA GLU A 106 15.28 -28.55 -29.31
C GLU A 106 14.60 -27.38 -28.59
N GLN A 107 13.98 -27.67 -27.46
CA GLN A 107 13.42 -26.66 -26.58
C GLN A 107 14.60 -25.81 -26.11
N ALA A 108 14.86 -24.71 -26.83
CA ALA A 108 15.87 -23.75 -26.44
C ALA A 108 15.64 -23.40 -24.95
N PRO A 109 16.66 -23.46 -24.08
CA PRO A 109 16.49 -23.11 -22.69
C PRO A 109 15.89 -21.71 -22.62
N ARG A 110 14.75 -21.58 -21.93
CA ARG A 110 14.04 -20.30 -21.82
C ARG A 110 15.02 -19.24 -21.33
N PRO A 111 15.09 -18.06 -21.96
CA PRO A 111 16.02 -17.02 -21.55
C PRO A 111 15.79 -16.69 -20.07
N VAL A 112 16.79 -16.92 -19.24
CA VAL A 112 16.73 -16.62 -17.81
C VAL A 112 16.87 -15.10 -17.66
N ASN A 113 15.89 -14.46 -17.03
CA ASN A 113 15.95 -13.03 -16.79
C ASN A 113 17.15 -12.71 -15.87
N PRO A 114 17.99 -11.71 -16.18
CA PRO A 114 19.16 -11.33 -15.35
C PRO A 114 18.81 -10.93 -13.91
N ASN A 115 17.55 -10.54 -13.69
CA ASN A 115 17.02 -10.13 -12.39
C ASN A 115 16.31 -11.27 -11.65
N TYR A 116 16.43 -12.51 -12.13
CA TYR A 116 15.88 -13.66 -11.43
C TYR A 116 16.51 -13.76 -10.03
N GLY A 117 15.67 -13.87 -9.00
CA GLY A 117 16.09 -13.87 -7.60
C GLY A 117 16.40 -12.50 -6.99
N ARG A 118 16.41 -11.40 -7.79
CA ARG A 118 16.54 -10.05 -7.25
C ARG A 118 15.18 -9.47 -6.92
N ILE A 119 15.07 -8.89 -5.73
CA ILE A 119 13.85 -8.20 -5.29
C ILE A 119 13.76 -6.87 -6.06
N PRO A 120 12.63 -6.59 -6.75
CA PRO A 120 12.39 -5.29 -7.38
C PRO A 120 12.52 -4.12 -6.40
N ARG A 121 13.12 -3.01 -6.88
CA ARG A 121 13.41 -1.81 -6.08
C ARG A 121 12.21 -1.28 -5.32
N TYR A 122 11.02 -1.26 -5.93
CA TYR A 122 9.80 -0.78 -5.29
C TYR A 122 9.37 -1.58 -4.05
N LEU A 123 9.73 -2.88 -3.97
CA LEU A 123 9.46 -3.69 -2.78
C LEU A 123 10.43 -3.38 -1.64
N LEU A 124 11.68 -3.03 -1.97
CA LEU A 124 12.65 -2.56 -0.99
C LEU A 124 12.22 -1.20 -0.42
N GLU A 125 11.88 -0.26 -1.31
CA GLU A 125 11.37 1.06 -0.93
C GLU A 125 10.10 0.94 -0.08
N ARG A 126 9.20 0.00 -0.41
CA ARG A 126 7.99 -0.24 0.38
C ARG A 126 8.29 -0.82 1.77
N LYS A 127 9.25 -1.73 1.89
CA LYS A 127 9.68 -2.24 3.21
C LYS A 127 10.29 -1.14 4.07
N GLU A 128 11.08 -0.27 3.45
CA GLU A 128 11.66 0.88 4.12
C GLU A 128 10.59 1.86 4.59
N GLN A 129 9.58 2.15 3.76
CA GLN A 129 8.42 2.95 4.14
C GLN A 129 7.67 2.37 5.34
N TRP A 130 7.39 1.06 5.33
CA TRP A 130 6.74 0.41 6.48
C TRP A 130 7.60 0.43 7.74
N ALA A 131 8.92 0.26 7.60
CA ALA A 131 9.84 0.35 8.73
C ALA A 131 9.85 1.75 9.34
N GLN A 132 9.88 2.80 8.51
CA GLN A 132 9.80 4.19 8.94
C GLN A 132 8.46 4.49 9.64
N GLU A 133 7.34 4.07 9.04
CA GLU A 133 6.01 4.29 9.62
C GLU A 133 5.84 3.56 10.96
N GLU A 134 6.33 2.33 11.08
CA GLU A 134 6.29 1.58 12.34
C GLU A 134 7.18 2.23 13.42
N GLU A 135 8.34 2.78 13.04
CA GLU A 135 9.20 3.49 13.97
C GLU A 135 8.57 4.79 14.47
N GLU A 136 7.96 5.56 13.57
CA GLU A 136 7.18 6.76 13.91
C GLU A 136 5.98 6.41 14.79
N ARG A 137 5.27 5.31 14.49
CA ARG A 137 4.20 4.80 15.36
C ARG A 137 4.72 4.38 16.72
N ARG A 138 5.91 3.77 16.82
CA ARG A 138 6.50 3.38 18.10
C ARG A 138 6.97 4.60 18.91
N LYS A 139 7.49 5.65 18.26
CA LYS A 139 7.85 6.92 18.90
C LYS A 139 6.63 7.68 19.40
N ASN A 140 5.57 7.69 18.59
CA ASN A 140 4.30 8.35 18.91
C ASN A 140 3.36 7.49 19.75
N ALA A 141 3.68 6.19 19.94
CA ALA A 141 2.90 5.32 20.79
C ALA A 141 2.89 5.94 22.19
N PRO A 142 1.71 6.27 22.74
CA PRO A 142 1.63 6.77 24.10
C PRO A 142 2.26 5.75 25.04
N ASP A 143 3.00 6.22 26.04
CA ASP A 143 3.70 5.39 27.00
C ASP A 143 2.72 4.32 27.54
N PRO A 144 3.03 3.01 27.45
CA PRO A 144 2.13 1.95 27.91
C PRO A 144 1.72 2.10 29.39
N ASP A 145 2.52 2.82 30.19
CA ASP A 145 2.23 3.13 31.59
C ASP A 145 1.39 4.41 31.80
N CYS A 146 1.04 5.16 30.75
CA CYS A 146 0.24 6.38 30.86
C CYS A 146 -1.23 6.04 31.14
N PRO A 147 -1.79 6.39 32.31
CA PRO A 147 -3.19 6.12 32.60
C PRO A 147 -4.13 6.89 31.65
N PRO A 148 -5.27 6.32 31.27
CA PRO A 148 -6.25 7.02 30.43
C PRO A 148 -6.75 8.31 31.12
N GLY A 149 -6.84 9.40 30.36
CA GLY A 149 -7.27 10.71 30.88
C GLY A 149 -6.17 11.52 31.59
N MET A 150 -4.94 11.01 31.63
CA MET A 150 -3.78 11.76 32.13
C MET A 150 -2.81 12.13 31.01
N VAL A 151 -2.05 13.20 31.25
CA VAL A 151 -1.03 13.73 30.33
C VAL A 151 0.29 13.83 31.08
N LEU A 152 1.39 13.51 30.39
CA LEU A 152 2.73 13.68 30.93
C LEU A 152 3.01 15.18 31.15
N LEU A 153 3.40 15.54 32.36
CA LEU A 153 3.81 16.90 32.71
C LEU A 153 5.16 17.24 32.08
N ASP A 154 5.29 18.44 31.50
CA ASP A 154 6.54 18.93 30.94
C ASP A 154 7.65 18.98 32.01
N GLU A 155 8.88 18.67 31.62
CA GLU A 155 10.02 18.63 32.55
C GLU A 155 10.31 20.01 33.15
N GLY A 156 10.13 21.08 32.37
CA GLY A 156 10.33 22.45 32.85
C GLY A 156 9.30 22.82 33.92
N GLU A 157 8.02 22.48 33.70
CA GLU A 157 6.95 22.70 34.68
C GLU A 157 7.13 21.85 35.94
N ARG A 158 7.57 20.60 35.78
CA ARG A 158 7.91 19.70 36.90
C ARG A 158 8.98 20.31 37.80
N VAL A 159 10.09 20.75 37.22
CA VAL A 159 11.21 21.36 37.98
C VAL A 159 10.79 22.67 38.65
N ARG A 160 9.98 23.51 37.99
CA ARG A 160 9.43 24.73 38.59
C ARG A 160 8.59 24.42 39.82
N THR A 161 7.68 23.46 39.71
CA THR A 161 6.81 23.04 40.82
C THR A 161 7.64 22.48 41.98
N LEU A 162 8.64 21.65 41.67
CA LEU A 162 9.57 21.08 42.66
C LEU A 162 10.32 22.17 43.42
N ASN A 163 10.82 23.20 42.73
CA ASN A 163 11.48 24.33 43.36
C ASN A 163 10.55 25.13 44.29
N VAL A 164 9.28 25.31 43.91
CA VAL A 164 8.27 25.95 44.78
C VAL A 164 8.01 25.10 46.02
N LEU A 165 7.84 23.78 45.86
CA LEU A 165 7.62 22.87 46.97
C LEU A 165 8.81 22.85 47.95
N ARG A 166 10.05 22.85 47.45
CA ARG A 166 11.25 22.93 48.29
C ARG A 166 11.32 24.23 49.10
N LYS A 167 10.98 25.37 48.49
CA LYS A 167 10.89 26.65 49.22
C LYS A 167 9.82 26.60 50.31
N SER A 168 8.63 26.11 49.97
CA SER A 168 7.53 25.94 50.93
C SER A 168 7.91 25.01 52.09
N LEU A 169 8.64 23.93 51.81
CA LEU A 169 9.18 23.02 52.83
C LEU A 169 10.08 23.78 53.81
N THR A 170 11.05 24.55 53.29
CA THR A 170 11.96 25.33 54.15
C THR A 170 11.21 26.35 55.02
N GLU A 171 10.20 27.03 54.46
CA GLU A 171 9.37 27.97 55.20
C GLU A 171 8.52 27.28 56.28
N ALA A 172 7.93 26.12 55.97
CA ALA A 172 7.15 25.33 56.91
C ALA A 172 8.03 24.78 58.05
N GLN A 173 9.25 24.33 57.74
CA GLN A 173 10.25 23.90 58.73
C GLN A 173 10.66 25.07 59.64
N LEU A 174 10.92 26.26 59.09
CA LEU A 174 11.21 27.44 59.90
C LEU A 174 10.05 27.78 60.85
N ARG A 175 8.80 27.68 60.39
CA ARG A 175 7.61 27.88 61.22
C ARG A 175 7.48 26.82 62.32
N MET A 176 7.78 25.56 62.01
CA MET A 176 7.82 24.47 63.00
C MET A 176 8.88 24.73 64.07
N ASN A 177 10.09 25.12 63.64
CA ASN A 177 11.20 25.43 64.53
C ASN A 177 10.96 26.70 65.39
N SER A 178 10.08 27.58 64.94
CA SER A 178 9.67 28.78 65.70
C SER A 178 8.64 28.51 66.80
N LEU A 179 8.10 27.29 66.90
CA LEU A 179 7.15 26.93 67.95
C LEU A 179 7.82 26.96 69.33
N PRO A 180 7.08 27.31 70.40
CA PRO A 180 7.60 27.28 71.75
C PRO A 180 7.98 25.84 72.15
N LEU A 181 9.05 25.70 72.93
CA LEU A 181 9.56 24.41 73.40
C LEU A 181 8.53 23.59 74.19
N ARG A 182 7.61 24.28 74.88
CA ARG A 182 6.52 23.68 75.65
C ARG A 182 5.17 24.11 75.08
N ILE A 183 4.32 23.12 74.80
CA ILE A 183 2.99 23.30 74.23
C ILE A 183 1.98 23.00 75.34
N GLU A 184 1.28 24.02 75.81
CA GLU A 184 0.36 23.91 76.96
C GLU A 184 -1.09 24.11 76.54
N THR A 185 -1.34 24.99 75.57
CA THR A 185 -2.69 25.36 75.16
C THR A 185 -3.17 24.51 73.99
N PHE A 186 -4.47 24.23 73.93
CA PHE A 186 -5.09 23.51 72.81
C PHE A 186 -4.82 24.19 71.46
N ASN A 187 -4.78 25.52 71.43
CA ASN A 187 -4.46 26.29 70.21
C ASN A 187 -3.03 26.05 69.72
N GLN A 188 -2.05 25.94 70.63
CA GLN A 188 -0.67 25.61 70.26
C GLN A 188 -0.57 24.17 69.73
N ILE A 189 -1.29 23.21 70.35
CA ILE A 189 -1.37 21.82 69.86
C ILE A 189 -1.94 21.80 68.45
N ARG A 190 -3.06 22.48 68.23
CA ARG A 190 -3.70 22.56 66.91
C ARG A 190 -2.76 23.17 65.87
N ARG A 191 -2.11 24.29 66.19
CA ARG A 191 -1.14 24.93 65.29
C ARG A 191 0.04 24.02 64.95
N LYS A 192 0.55 23.27 65.94
CA LYS A 192 1.61 22.28 65.71
C LYS A 192 1.13 21.20 64.74
N ASN A 193 -0.01 20.58 65.03
CA ASN A 193 -0.57 19.52 64.19
C ASN A 193 -0.82 20.01 62.76
N GLU A 194 -1.35 21.22 62.58
CA GLU A 194 -1.54 21.83 61.26
C GLU A 194 -0.23 22.08 60.51
N LEU A 195 0.89 22.34 61.20
CA LEU A 195 2.20 22.47 60.58
C LEU A 195 2.79 21.09 60.23
N GLU A 196 2.60 20.08 61.08
CA GLU A 196 3.03 18.70 60.82
C GLU A 196 2.30 18.11 59.61
N THR A 197 0.97 18.28 59.51
CA THR A 197 0.21 17.81 58.35
C THR A 197 0.66 18.50 57.07
N LYS A 198 0.88 19.82 57.11
CA LYS A 198 1.40 20.57 55.95
C LYS A 198 2.79 20.11 55.54
N LEU A 199 3.69 19.85 56.49
CA LEU A 199 5.01 19.30 56.18
C LEU A 199 4.90 17.95 55.48
N GLN A 200 4.07 17.05 56.02
CA GLN A 200 3.82 15.74 55.43
C GLN A 200 3.27 15.84 54.01
N GLU A 201 2.26 16.70 53.79
CA GLU A 201 1.68 16.95 52.47
C GLU A 201 2.72 17.47 51.46
N ILE A 202 3.58 18.41 51.87
CA ILE A 202 4.65 18.96 51.02
C ILE A 202 5.70 17.90 50.70
N GLU A 203 6.09 17.08 51.67
CA GLU A 203 7.05 15.99 51.45
C GLU A 203 6.49 14.93 50.51
N ASP A 204 5.23 14.55 50.67
CA ASP A 204 4.57 13.59 49.80
C ASP A 204 4.40 14.15 48.38
N ALA A 205 4.10 15.45 48.24
CA ALA A 205 4.12 16.12 46.95
C ALA A 205 5.53 16.12 46.32
N ILE A 206 6.58 16.43 47.09
CA ILE A 206 7.96 16.37 46.58
C ILE A 206 8.28 14.96 46.08
N LYS A 207 7.95 13.91 46.84
CA LYS A 207 8.18 12.51 46.40
C LYS A 207 7.50 12.19 45.07
N VAL A 208 6.33 12.76 44.80
CA VAL A 208 5.63 12.59 43.53
C VAL A 208 6.34 13.34 42.40
N PHE A 209 6.71 14.60 42.60
CA PHE A 209 7.35 15.44 41.58
C PHE A 209 8.85 15.13 41.34
N ASP A 210 9.50 14.46 42.29
CA ASP A 210 10.89 14.01 42.16
C ASP A 210 11.04 12.84 41.18
N ARG A 211 9.94 12.13 40.88
CA ARG A 211 9.90 11.10 39.83
C ARG A 211 10.23 11.70 38.46
N ALA A 212 10.91 10.93 37.61
CA ALA A 212 11.27 11.36 36.26
C ALA A 212 10.04 11.65 35.38
N LYS A 213 9.00 10.80 35.48
CA LYS A 213 7.73 10.94 34.77
C LYS A 213 6.61 11.22 35.76
N VAL A 214 5.88 12.31 35.55
CA VAL A 214 4.74 12.72 36.37
C VAL A 214 3.55 12.92 35.47
N TYR A 215 2.46 12.22 35.75
CA TYR A 215 1.22 12.33 35.00
C TYR A 215 0.25 13.23 35.77
N VAL A 216 -0.37 14.18 35.08
CA VAL A 216 -1.36 15.09 35.63
C VAL A 216 -2.68 14.88 34.88
N ALA A 217 -3.80 15.03 35.57
CA ALA A 217 -5.10 15.01 34.91
C ALA A 217 -5.11 16.04 33.78
N ALA A 218 -5.52 15.63 32.58
CA ALA A 218 -5.60 16.54 31.46
C ALA A 218 -6.45 17.76 31.87
N PRO A 219 -5.97 19.01 31.67
CA PRO A 219 -6.80 20.17 31.95
C PRO A 219 -8.04 20.05 31.07
N LEU A 220 -9.21 19.92 31.70
CA LEU A 220 -10.49 20.09 31.03
C LEU A 220 -10.39 21.43 30.29
N SER A 221 -10.26 21.37 28.97
CA SER A 221 -10.16 22.48 28.01
C SER A 221 -10.08 23.86 28.69
N SER A 222 -8.88 24.40 28.83
CA SER A 222 -8.71 25.80 29.22
C SER A 222 -9.28 26.66 28.09
N ASP A 223 -10.57 26.94 28.15
CA ASP A 223 -11.21 27.89 27.24
C ASP A 223 -10.48 29.23 27.39
N PRO A 224 -9.79 29.72 26.35
CA PRO A 224 -8.99 30.93 26.42
C PRO A 224 -9.82 32.18 26.75
N GLU A 225 -11.15 32.10 26.63
CA GLU A 225 -12.08 33.19 26.95
C GLU A 225 -12.19 33.45 28.47
N LYS A 226 -12.14 32.41 29.30
CA LYS A 226 -12.34 32.55 30.77
C LYS A 226 -11.18 33.23 31.49
N ASN A 227 -9.97 33.21 30.91
CA ASN A 227 -8.81 33.91 31.45
C ASN A 227 -8.83 35.42 31.15
N ARG A 228 -9.48 35.85 30.05
CA ARG A 228 -9.60 37.27 29.69
C ARG A 228 -10.57 38.01 30.62
N GLU A 229 -11.62 37.34 31.07
CA GLU A 229 -12.60 37.91 32.02
C GLU A 229 -11.99 38.16 33.40
N ARG A 230 -11.08 37.29 33.86
CA ARG A 230 -10.40 37.47 35.15
C ARG A 230 -9.48 38.68 35.17
N THR A 231 -8.79 38.97 34.06
CA THR A 231 -7.93 40.15 33.94
C THR A 231 -8.70 41.46 33.81
N ALA A 232 -9.95 41.42 33.33
CA ALA A 232 -10.79 42.60 33.20
C ALA A 232 -11.41 43.03 34.55
N SER A 233 -11.76 42.08 35.44
CA SER A 233 -12.36 42.39 36.74
C SER A 233 -11.39 42.91 37.81
N THR A 234 -10.07 42.85 37.59
CA THR A 234 -9.07 43.39 38.54
C THR A 234 -8.59 44.80 38.15
N ALA A 235 -9.08 45.34 37.03
CA ALA A 235 -8.70 46.66 36.52
C ALA A 235 -9.78 47.75 36.74
N ALA A 236 -10.75 47.51 37.61
CA ALA A 236 -11.77 48.47 38.06
C ALA A 236 -11.68 48.65 39.58
#